data_AF-A0A351I9D9-F1
#
_entry.id   AF-A0A351I9D9-F1
#
_cell.length_a   1.000
_cell.length_b   1.000
_cell.length_c   1.000
_cell.angle_alpha   90.00
_cell.angle_beta   90.00
_cell.angle_gamma   90.00
#
_symmetry.space_group_name_H-M   'P 1'
#
loop_
_entity.id
_entity.type
_entity.pdbx_description
1 polymer ?
#
loop_
_entity_poly.entity_id
_entity_poly.type
_entity_poly.pdbx_seq_one_letter_code
_entity_poly.pdbx_strand_id
1 'polypeptide(L)'
;MKKIIVLAALVAFAAGIMFVCSDTAIAAAKDKPKAAVAAPITPVAPTPVAAAPEGKVVCKFKDKDQMAEFEQLYVAKQATFGRMSVLQAYFSLEQNNLQEIDRQMDKKFNFKMDSSKMYDLNRDGMEIREVGDVPQQPAPAENK
;
A
#
# COMPACT_ATOMS: atom_id res chain seq x y z
N MET A 1 26.87 -17.07 27.37
CA MET A 1 27.16 -16.27 26.16
C MET A 1 25.96 -16.12 25.22
N LYS A 2 25.26 -17.19 24.79
CA LYS A 2 24.06 -17.10 23.93
C LYS A 2 22.94 -16.16 24.43
N LYS A 3 22.67 -16.15 25.74
CA LYS A 3 21.61 -15.31 26.35
C LYS A 3 21.91 -13.80 26.32
N ILE A 4 23.18 -13.42 26.29
CA ILE A 4 23.61 -12.01 26.27
C ILE A 4 23.51 -11.45 24.85
N ILE A 5 23.80 -12.28 23.83
CA ILE A 5 23.67 -11.91 22.41
C ILE A 5 22.18 -11.71 22.04
N VAL A 6 21.28 -12.55 22.56
CA VAL A 6 19.83 -12.40 22.34
C VAL A 6 19.30 -11.12 23.00
N LEU A 7 19.78 -10.78 24.20
CA LEU A 7 19.37 -9.54 24.88
C LEU A 7 19.88 -8.29 24.15
N ALA A 8 21.11 -8.32 23.62
CA ALA A 8 21.66 -7.21 22.84
C ALA A 8 20.93 -7.01 21.49
N ALA A 9 20.53 -8.10 20.83
CA ALA A 9 19.75 -8.03 19.59
C ALA A 9 18.34 -7.45 19.80
N LEU A 10 17.71 -7.76 20.93
CA LEU A 10 16.36 -7.26 21.27
C LEU A 10 16.37 -5.76 21.59
N VAL A 11 17.43 -5.26 22.25
CA VAL A 11 17.60 -3.83 22.54
C VAL A 11 17.91 -3.03 21.27
N ALA A 12 18.71 -3.57 20.36
CA ALA A 12 18.99 -2.92 19.07
C ALA A 12 17.75 -2.84 18.17
N PHE A 13 16.89 -3.87 18.18
CA PHE A 13 15.64 -3.87 17.40
C PHE A 13 14.59 -2.88 17.95
N ALA A 14 14.49 -2.74 19.28
CA ALA A 14 13.59 -1.77 19.91
C ALA A 14 14.02 -0.30 19.65
N ALA A 15 15.33 -0.03 19.63
CA ALA A 15 15.86 1.29 19.29
C ALA A 15 15.67 1.65 17.80
N GLY A 16 15.77 0.66 16.90
CA GLY A 16 15.55 0.86 15.46
C GLY A 16 14.11 1.23 15.10
N ILE A 17 13.12 0.68 15.81
CA ILE A 17 11.69 1.00 15.57
C ILE A 17 11.36 2.43 16.02
N MET A 18 11.95 2.92 17.09
CA MET A 18 11.76 4.31 17.58
C MET A 18 12.35 5.35 16.63
N PHE A 19 13.42 5.03 15.87
CA PHE A 19 14.04 5.97 14.94
C PHE A 19 13.18 6.16 13.66
N VAL A 20 12.58 5.11 13.13
CA VAL A 20 11.78 5.16 11.88
C VAL A 20 10.42 5.88 12.06
N CYS A 21 9.85 5.88 13.27
CA CYS A 21 8.62 6.63 13.56
C CYS A 21 8.82 8.16 13.64
N SER A 22 10.07 8.63 13.77
CA SER A 22 10.35 10.06 13.99
C SER A 22 10.47 10.84 12.66
N ASP A 23 10.97 10.23 11.59
CA ASP A 23 11.22 10.92 10.32
C ASP A 23 9.97 11.10 9.44
N THR A 24 8.98 10.20 9.54
CA THR A 24 7.74 10.33 8.76
C THR A 24 6.80 11.42 9.27
N ALA A 25 6.91 11.83 10.53
CA ALA A 25 6.13 12.94 11.09
C ALA A 25 6.69 14.32 10.72
N ILE A 26 7.99 14.44 10.42
CA ILE A 26 8.66 15.73 10.17
C ILE A 26 8.59 16.16 8.69
N ALA A 27 8.40 15.23 7.75
CA ALA A 27 8.33 15.54 6.32
C ALA A 27 7.03 16.26 5.89
N ALA A 28 5.95 16.18 6.68
CA ALA A 28 4.65 16.78 6.35
C ALA A 28 4.49 18.26 6.80
N ALA A 29 5.51 18.86 7.43
CA ALA A 29 5.40 20.18 8.07
C ALA A 29 6.19 21.31 7.36
N LYS A 30 6.56 21.16 6.09
CA LYS A 30 7.29 22.18 5.33
C LYS A 30 6.50 22.67 4.11
N ASP A 31 5.41 23.38 4.37
CA ASP A 31 4.91 24.41 3.44
C ASP A 31 4.04 25.43 4.20
N LYS A 32 4.70 26.43 4.81
CA LYS A 32 4.25 27.84 4.83
C LYS A 32 5.27 28.76 5.51
N PRO A 33 5.50 29.98 4.99
CA PRO A 33 6.58 30.86 5.45
C PRO A 33 6.10 31.91 6.47
N LYS A 34 7.09 32.45 7.19
CA LYS A 34 7.22 33.84 7.73
C LYS A 34 7.33 33.97 9.26
N ALA A 35 8.60 34.16 9.66
CA ALA A 35 9.16 34.96 10.76
C ALA A 35 8.27 35.33 11.97
N ALA A 36 8.68 34.88 13.16
CA ALA A 36 8.87 35.74 14.35
C ALA A 36 9.48 34.95 15.54
N VAL A 37 10.64 35.44 15.99
CA VAL A 37 11.08 35.61 17.39
C VAL A 37 11.14 34.37 18.31
N ALA A 38 12.36 34.09 18.78
CA ALA A 38 12.69 33.17 19.86
C ALA A 38 11.97 33.51 21.17
N ALA A 39 11.33 32.52 21.77
CA ALA A 39 10.88 32.50 23.16
C ALA A 39 11.06 31.07 23.72
N PRO A 40 11.33 30.91 25.03
CA PRO A 40 11.92 29.71 25.59
C PRO A 40 10.94 28.52 25.61
N ILE A 41 11.49 27.34 25.35
CA ILE A 41 10.80 26.05 25.30
C ILE A 41 10.31 25.69 26.71
N THR A 42 9.06 25.98 27.02
CA THR A 42 8.36 25.36 28.14
C THR A 42 8.10 23.88 27.80
N PRO A 43 8.31 22.94 28.75
CA PRO A 43 7.98 21.54 28.52
C PRO A 43 6.47 21.41 28.38
N VAL A 44 6.01 21.09 27.17
CA VAL A 44 4.60 20.81 26.87
C VAL A 44 4.25 19.49 27.57
N ALA A 45 3.38 19.58 28.58
CA ALA A 45 2.80 18.42 29.23
C ALA A 45 2.17 17.48 28.19
N PRO A 46 2.27 16.15 28.34
CA PRO A 46 1.66 15.22 27.40
C PRO A 46 0.15 15.49 27.33
N THR A 47 -0.31 15.87 26.14
CA THR A 47 -1.74 16.04 25.88
C THR A 47 -2.43 14.70 26.15
N PRO A 48 -3.47 14.65 27.00
CA PRO A 48 -4.21 13.43 27.24
C PRO A 48 -4.75 12.93 25.90
N VAL A 49 -4.30 11.75 25.46
CA VAL A 49 -4.89 11.07 24.31
C VAL A 49 -6.33 10.78 24.69
N ALA A 50 -7.27 11.51 24.06
CA ALA A 50 -8.68 11.28 24.26
C ALA A 50 -8.97 9.79 24.04
N ALA A 51 -9.58 9.15 25.03
CA ALA A 51 -9.95 7.74 24.95
C ALA A 51 -10.80 7.54 23.69
N ALA A 52 -10.38 6.62 22.82
CA ALA A 52 -11.16 6.25 21.66
C ALA A 52 -12.55 5.80 22.14
N PRO A 53 -13.64 6.23 21.49
CA PRO A 53 -14.98 5.91 21.94
C PRO A 53 -15.13 4.40 22.05
N GLU A 54 -15.65 3.93 23.19
CA GLU A 54 -15.91 2.51 23.38
C GLU A 54 -16.86 2.01 22.27
N GLY A 55 -16.36 1.08 21.47
CA GLY A 55 -17.08 0.60 20.29
C GLY A 55 -18.38 -0.10 20.67
N LYS A 56 -19.39 -0.01 19.80
CA LYS A 56 -20.65 -0.74 19.93
C LYS A 56 -20.41 -2.25 19.88
N VAL A 57 -20.96 -3.00 20.84
CA VAL A 57 -20.99 -4.47 20.77
C VAL A 57 -21.93 -4.91 19.64
N VAL A 58 -21.37 -5.52 18.59
CA VAL A 58 -22.12 -5.98 17.40
C VAL A 58 -22.29 -7.49 17.31
N CYS A 59 -21.49 -8.26 18.05
CA CYS A 59 -21.57 -9.71 18.09
C CYS A 59 -21.22 -10.20 19.50
N LYS A 60 -21.89 -11.27 19.95
CA LYS A 60 -21.58 -11.98 21.18
C LYS A 60 -21.42 -13.46 20.84
N PHE A 61 -20.42 -14.11 21.44
CA PHE A 61 -20.17 -15.54 21.29
C PHE A 61 -20.81 -16.31 22.44
N LYS A 62 -21.25 -17.53 22.14
CA LYS A 62 -21.88 -18.44 23.10
C LYS A 62 -20.88 -18.98 24.11
N ASP A 63 -19.68 -19.34 23.65
CA ASP A 63 -18.62 -19.95 24.43
C ASP A 63 -17.22 -19.59 23.84
N LYS A 64 -16.17 -20.06 24.51
CA LYS A 64 -14.79 -19.78 24.15
C LYS A 64 -14.37 -20.47 22.84
N ASP A 65 -14.95 -21.63 22.55
CA ASP A 65 -14.60 -22.39 21.35
C ASP A 65 -15.13 -21.66 20.11
N GLN A 66 -16.39 -21.20 20.16
CA GLN A 66 -16.96 -20.37 19.09
C GLN A 66 -16.19 -19.07 18.90
N MET A 67 -15.72 -18.44 19.99
CA MET A 67 -14.91 -17.22 19.90
C MET A 67 -13.56 -17.48 19.21
N ALA A 68 -12.90 -18.60 19.52
CA ALA A 68 -11.61 -18.95 18.92
C ALA A 68 -11.73 -19.26 17.42
N GLU A 69 -12.78 -19.97 17.00
CA GLU A 69 -13.08 -20.21 15.58
C GLU A 69 -13.33 -18.90 14.83
N PHE A 70 -14.12 -18.00 15.43
CA PHE A 70 -14.36 -16.69 14.85
C PHE A 70 -13.08 -15.87 14.72
N GLU A 71 -12.22 -15.88 15.75
CA GLU A 71 -10.96 -15.13 15.75
C GLU A 71 -10.06 -15.53 14.58
N GLN A 72 -9.93 -16.83 14.30
CA GLN A 72 -9.14 -17.32 13.18
C GLN A 72 -9.66 -16.79 11.83
N LEU A 73 -10.98 -16.87 11.62
CA LEU A 73 -11.61 -16.36 10.40
C LEU A 73 -11.51 -14.84 10.30
N TYR A 74 -11.68 -14.13 11.41
CA TYR A 74 -11.61 -12.69 11.48
C TYR A 74 -10.22 -12.19 11.10
N VAL A 75 -9.17 -12.75 11.70
CA VAL A 75 -7.78 -12.39 11.38
C VAL A 75 -7.46 -12.71 9.92
N ALA A 76 -7.86 -13.89 9.42
CA ALA A 76 -7.66 -14.27 8.03
C ALA A 76 -8.38 -13.32 7.05
N LYS A 77 -9.60 -12.88 7.39
CA LYS A 77 -10.37 -11.93 6.60
C LYS A 77 -9.72 -10.55 6.59
N GLN A 78 -9.29 -10.03 7.75
CA GLN A 78 -8.62 -8.74 7.82
C GLN A 78 -7.29 -8.73 7.06
N ALA A 79 -6.50 -9.80 7.18
CA ALA A 79 -5.26 -9.95 6.41
C ALA A 79 -5.54 -9.97 4.90
N THR A 80 -6.62 -10.61 4.48
CA THR A 80 -7.03 -10.66 3.07
C THR A 80 -7.50 -9.29 2.58
N PHE A 81 -8.30 -8.56 3.35
CA PHE A 81 -8.65 -7.18 3.02
C PHE A 81 -7.43 -6.28 2.89
N GLY A 82 -6.46 -6.38 3.81
CA GLY A 82 -5.21 -5.64 3.71
C GLY A 82 -4.45 -5.93 2.40
N ARG A 83 -4.31 -7.20 2.02
CA ARG A 83 -3.68 -7.60 0.74
C ARG A 83 -4.45 -7.06 -0.47
N MET A 84 -5.77 -7.14 -0.46
CA MET A 84 -6.61 -6.63 -1.55
C MET A 84 -6.46 -5.11 -1.72
N SER A 85 -6.45 -4.35 -0.63
CA SER A 85 -6.25 -2.90 -0.69
C SER A 85 -4.90 -2.52 -1.29
N VAL A 86 -3.84 -3.26 -0.95
CA VAL A 86 -2.50 -3.06 -1.53
C VAL A 86 -2.50 -3.38 -3.03
N LEU A 87 -3.06 -4.53 -3.43
CA LEU A 87 -3.15 -4.91 -4.85
C LEU A 87 -3.97 -3.91 -5.66
N GLN A 88 -5.07 -3.39 -5.10
CA GLN A 88 -5.87 -2.36 -5.73
C GLN A 88 -5.07 -1.06 -5.93
N ALA A 89 -4.28 -0.65 -4.94
CA ALA A 89 -3.40 0.52 -5.07
C ALA A 89 -2.36 0.33 -6.18
N TYR A 90 -1.71 -0.83 -6.23
CA TYR A 90 -0.78 -1.17 -7.33
C TYR A 90 -1.47 -1.19 -8.68
N PHE A 91 -2.66 -1.78 -8.78
CA PHE A 91 -3.42 -1.82 -10.03
C PHE A 91 -3.82 -0.42 -10.51
N SER A 92 -4.21 0.48 -9.60
CA SER A 92 -4.49 1.88 -9.95
C SER A 92 -3.24 2.63 -10.39
N LEU A 93 -2.09 2.38 -9.76
CA LEU A 93 -0.81 2.96 -10.17
C LEU A 93 -0.44 2.54 -11.60
N GLU A 94 -0.51 1.26 -11.91
CA GLU A 94 -0.16 0.77 -13.25
C GLU A 94 -1.14 1.24 -14.33
N GLN A 95 -2.43 1.38 -14.03
CA GLN A 95 -3.37 1.99 -14.95
C GLN A 95 -3.01 3.45 -15.29
N ASN A 96 -2.63 4.24 -14.29
CA ASN A 96 -2.19 5.62 -14.52
C ASN A 96 -0.90 5.65 -15.36
N ASN A 97 0.03 4.73 -15.11
CA ASN A 97 1.25 4.60 -15.92
C ASN A 97 0.92 4.27 -17.38
N LEU A 98 0.02 3.31 -17.62
CA LEU A 98 -0.40 2.94 -18.98
C LEU A 98 -1.05 4.12 -19.71
N GLN A 99 -1.95 4.86 -19.06
CA GLN A 99 -2.56 6.06 -19.64
C GLN A 99 -1.54 7.13 -20.03
N GLU A 100 -0.50 7.31 -19.22
CA GLU A 100 0.57 8.25 -19.52
C GLU A 100 1.45 7.76 -20.68
N ILE A 101 1.76 6.46 -20.74
CA ILE A 101 2.46 5.85 -21.88
C ILE A 101 1.66 6.05 -23.17
N ASP A 102 0.35 5.75 -23.15
CA ASP A 102 -0.54 5.93 -24.30
C ASP A 102 -0.57 7.40 -24.75
N ARG A 103 -0.68 8.35 -23.81
CA ARG A 103 -0.60 9.78 -24.11
C ARG A 103 0.72 10.15 -24.78
N GLN A 104 1.84 9.60 -24.29
CA GLN A 104 3.15 9.87 -24.89
C GLN A 104 3.29 9.26 -26.28
N MET A 105 2.75 8.06 -26.51
CA MET A 105 2.75 7.41 -27.82
C MET A 105 1.92 8.21 -28.83
N ASP A 106 0.71 8.59 -28.46
CA ASP A 106 -0.17 9.41 -29.29
C ASP A 106 0.47 10.77 -29.60
N LYS A 107 0.98 11.46 -28.58
CA LYS A 107 1.57 12.79 -28.76
C LYS A 107 2.86 12.78 -29.60
N LYS A 108 3.75 11.80 -29.41
CA LYS A 108 5.06 11.78 -30.08
C LYS A 108 5.04 11.12 -31.45
N PHE A 109 4.15 10.13 -31.63
CA PHE A 109 4.14 9.28 -32.83
C PHE A 109 2.79 9.27 -33.55
N ASN A 110 1.77 9.97 -33.03
CA ASN A 110 0.39 9.94 -33.55
C ASN A 110 -0.14 8.50 -33.71
N PHE A 111 0.26 7.64 -32.77
CA PHE A 111 -0.06 6.22 -32.77
C PHE A 111 -0.75 5.85 -31.45
N LYS A 112 -1.87 5.14 -31.56
CA LYS A 112 -2.63 4.60 -30.43
C LYS A 112 -2.63 3.09 -30.53
N MET A 113 -2.09 2.45 -29.50
CA MET A 113 -2.03 1.00 -29.43
C MET A 113 -3.38 0.46 -28.95
N ASP A 114 -3.94 -0.52 -29.66
CA ASP A 114 -5.17 -1.20 -29.26
C ASP A 114 -4.84 -2.33 -28.27
N SER A 115 -5.38 -2.26 -27.05
CA SER A 115 -5.12 -3.26 -26.01
C SER A 115 -5.71 -4.64 -26.30
N SER A 116 -6.57 -4.77 -27.31
CA SER A 116 -7.08 -6.04 -27.82
C SER A 116 -6.17 -6.69 -28.86
N LYS A 117 -5.13 -5.99 -29.34
CA LYS A 117 -4.22 -6.44 -30.40
C LYS A 117 -2.82 -6.74 -29.87
N MET A 118 -2.19 -7.70 -30.53
CA MET A 118 -0.77 -7.98 -30.40
C MET A 118 -0.01 -7.23 -31.50
N TYR A 119 1.19 -6.75 -31.18
CA TYR A 119 2.02 -5.99 -32.10
C TYR A 119 3.42 -6.58 -32.21
N ASP A 120 4.00 -6.52 -33.41
CA ASP A 120 5.40 -6.85 -33.68
C ASP A 120 6.15 -5.61 -34.18
N LEU A 121 7.35 -5.40 -33.63
CA LEU A 121 8.22 -4.27 -33.99
C LEU A 121 9.31 -4.75 -34.96
N ASN A 122 9.11 -4.44 -36.24
CA ASN A 122 10.09 -4.72 -37.28
C ASN A 122 11.12 -3.58 -37.36
N ARG A 123 12.33 -3.84 -36.85
CA ARG A 123 13.41 -2.85 -36.81
C ARG A 123 14.04 -2.60 -38.20
N ASP A 124 14.10 -3.62 -39.05
CA ASP A 124 14.69 -3.51 -40.38
C ASP A 124 13.81 -2.69 -41.32
N GLY A 125 12.49 -2.87 -41.19
CA GLY A 125 11.47 -2.08 -41.90
C GLY A 125 11.10 -0.76 -41.20
N MET A 126 11.62 -0.50 -40.01
CA MET A 126 11.28 0.67 -39.17
C MET A 126 9.78 0.87 -38.95
N GLU A 127 9.06 -0.22 -38.64
CA GLU A 127 7.60 -0.21 -38.54
C GLU A 127 7.07 -1.15 -37.46
N ILE A 128 5.82 -0.91 -37.04
CA ILE A 128 5.09 -1.76 -36.11
C ILE A 128 3.85 -2.33 -36.82
N ARG A 129 3.60 -3.63 -36.64
CA ARG A 129 2.50 -4.35 -37.31
C ARG A 129 1.60 -5.03 -36.29
N GLU A 130 0.29 -5.02 -36.55
CA GLU A 130 -0.64 -5.89 -35.83
C GLU A 130 -0.45 -7.34 -36.28
N VAL A 131 -0.33 -8.25 -35.32
CA VAL A 131 -0.05 -9.68 -35.58
C VAL A 131 -1.14 -10.62 -35.07
N GLY A 132 -2.22 -10.08 -34.51
CA GLY A 132 -3.39 -10.86 -34.06
C GLY A 132 -4.07 -10.23 -32.86
N ASP A 133 -5.02 -10.96 -32.28
CA ASP A 133 -5.73 -10.57 -31.06
C ASP A 133 -4.99 -11.08 -29.82
N VAL A 134 -5.10 -10.34 -28.71
CA VAL A 134 -4.63 -10.80 -27.40
C VAL A 134 -5.44 -12.03 -26.97
N PRO A 135 -4.81 -13.16 -26.60
CA PRO A 135 -5.52 -14.33 -26.12
C PRO A 135 -6.41 -14.00 -24.91
N GLN A 136 -7.70 -14.30 -25.02
CA GLN A 136 -8.63 -14.13 -23.91
C GLN A 136 -8.38 -15.26 -22.90
N GLN A 137 -8.03 -14.89 -21.66
CA GLN A 137 -7.91 -15.88 -20.59
C GLN A 137 -9.31 -16.35 -20.20
N PRO A 138 -9.59 -17.67 -20.16
CA PRO A 138 -10.90 -18.15 -19.74
C PRO A 138 -11.18 -17.71 -18.31
N ALA A 139 -12.43 -17.29 -18.05
CA ALA A 139 -12.86 -16.90 -16.72
C ALA A 139 -12.57 -18.04 -15.72
N PRO A 140 -12.12 -17.72 -14.48
CA PRO A 140 -11.93 -18.74 -13.46
C PRO A 140 -13.24 -19.51 -13.25
N ALA A 141 -13.17 -20.84 -13.26
CA ALA A 141 -14.34 -21.66 -13.00
C ALA A 141 -14.96 -21.25 -11.66
N GLU A 142 -16.24 -20.87 -11.68
CA GLU A 142 -17.01 -20.61 -10.46
C GLU A 142 -17.04 -21.92 -9.65
N ASN A 143 -16.35 -21.94 -8.52
CA ASN A 143 -16.57 -22.97 -7.52
C ASN A 143 -17.97 -22.72 -6.92
N LYS A 144 -18.94 -23.55 -7.32
CA LYS A 144 -20.28 -23.62 -6.73
C LYS A 144 -20.23 -24.23 -5.33
#